data_AF-A0A7K6BFJ5-F1
#
_entry.id   AF-A0A7K6BFJ5-F1
#
_cell.length_a   1.000
_cell.length_b   1.000
_cell.length_c   1.000
_cell.angle_alpha   90.00
_cell.angle_beta   90.00
_cell.angle_gamma   90.00
#
_symmetry.space_group_name_H-M   'P 1'
#
loop_
_entity.id
_entity.type
_entity.pdbx_description
1 polymer ?
#
loop_
_entity_poly.entity_id
_entity_poly.type
_entity_poly.pdbx_seq_one_letter_code
_entity_poly.pdbx_strand_id
1 'polypeptide(L)'
;ECRSYAEGLARLPRMEPRAGTQIRFSELPKQMYPDGATPEEITRHSMDLSYALEKVISQRYSSSPLELLAELQFAFVCFLIGSVYDAFEHWKRLLNILCRSEAAVAKYRELYINLISVLYHQLGEIPADFFVDIVSQDNFLTSTLQVFFSCACSAAADGALRKKAEKFKAHLTKKFKWDFEAEPEDCAPVVVELPGGLQLD
;
A
#
# COMPACT_ATOMS: atom_id res chain seq x y z
N GLU A 1 33.15 25.54 0.90
CA GLU A 1 31.85 25.42 1.61
C GLU A 1 30.76 26.11 0.79
N CYS A 2 29.59 25.49 0.67
CA CYS A 2 28.42 26.13 0.05
C CYS A 2 27.88 27.20 1.00
N ARG A 3 27.60 28.40 0.49
CA ARG A 3 27.16 29.54 1.32
C ARG A 3 25.66 29.54 1.57
N SER A 4 24.91 28.65 0.91
CA SER A 4 23.47 28.45 1.12
C SER A 4 23.02 27.05 0.67
N TYR A 5 21.85 26.62 1.15
CA TYR A 5 21.21 25.37 0.75
C TYR A 5 20.90 25.32 -0.76
N ALA A 6 20.42 26.43 -1.33
CA ALA A 6 20.14 26.53 -2.76
C ALA A 6 21.41 26.40 -3.62
N GLU A 7 22.53 26.95 -3.18
CA GLU A 7 23.83 26.77 -3.84
C GLU A 7 24.31 25.32 -3.74
N GLY A 8 24.04 24.66 -2.60
CA GLY A 8 24.30 23.23 -2.42
C GLY A 8 23.54 22.37 -3.42
N LEU A 9 22.22 22.57 -3.54
CA LEU A 9 21.36 21.86 -4.50
C LEU A 9 21.80 22.09 -5.95
N ALA A 10 22.13 23.33 -6.32
CA ALA A 10 22.54 23.67 -7.68
C ALA A 10 23.86 23.02 -8.12
N ARG A 11 24.71 22.61 -7.17
CA ARG A 11 25.99 21.94 -7.41
C ARG A 11 25.88 20.41 -7.46
N LEU A 12 24.73 19.84 -7.11
CA LEU A 12 24.53 18.40 -7.22
C LEU A 12 24.49 17.97 -8.68
N PRO A 13 25.08 16.80 -9.03
CA PRO A 13 24.91 16.21 -10.35
C PRO A 13 23.43 16.00 -10.67
N ARG A 14 23.00 16.41 -11.87
CA ARG A 14 21.67 16.08 -12.37
C ARG A 14 21.65 14.62 -12.82
N MET A 15 21.11 13.75 -11.97
CA MET A 15 20.93 12.35 -12.31
C MET A 15 19.64 12.18 -13.12
N GLU A 16 19.77 12.22 -14.45
CA GLU A 16 18.67 11.95 -15.37
C GLU A 16 18.88 10.59 -16.05
N PRO A 17 17.83 9.75 -16.15
CA PRO A 17 17.94 8.49 -16.87
C PRO A 17 18.23 8.74 -18.36
N ARG A 18 19.10 7.91 -18.95
CA ARG A 18 19.35 7.97 -20.39
C ARG A 18 18.05 7.72 -21.17
N ALA A 19 17.89 8.43 -22.28
CA ALA A 19 16.73 8.24 -23.14
C ALA A 19 16.64 6.76 -23.56
N GLY A 20 15.45 6.16 -23.39
CA GLY A 20 15.21 4.75 -23.70
C GLY A 20 15.54 3.76 -22.58
N THR A 21 16.20 4.18 -21.49
CA THR A 21 16.49 3.29 -20.33
C THR A 21 15.54 3.52 -19.15
N GLN A 22 14.58 4.42 -19.31
CA GLN A 22 13.59 4.73 -18.27
C GLN A 22 12.64 3.56 -18.09
N ILE A 23 12.44 3.15 -16.84
CA ILE A 23 11.36 2.25 -16.49
C ILE A 23 10.05 3.01 -16.61
N ARG A 24 9.10 2.48 -17.39
CA ARG A 24 7.83 3.14 -17.70
C ARG A 24 6.68 2.46 -16.97
N PHE A 25 6.59 2.71 -15.68
CA PHE A 25 5.45 2.28 -14.87
C PHE A 25 4.16 3.00 -15.30
N SER A 26 3.01 2.41 -15.00
CA SER A 26 1.73 3.10 -15.14
C SER A 26 1.67 4.34 -14.25
N GLU A 27 1.02 5.40 -14.76
CA GLU A 27 0.81 6.60 -13.97
C GLU A 27 -0.30 6.36 -12.95
N LEU A 28 0.08 6.30 -11.67
CA LEU A 28 -0.90 6.16 -10.59
C LEU A 28 -1.55 7.51 -10.27
N PRO A 29 -2.88 7.55 -10.04
CA PRO A 29 -3.59 8.77 -9.70
C PRO A 29 -2.93 9.53 -8.55
N LYS A 30 -2.75 10.85 -8.71
CA LYS A 30 -2.32 11.74 -7.62
C LYS A 30 -3.50 12.12 -6.73
N GLN A 31 -4.69 12.23 -7.34
CA GLN A 31 -5.95 12.50 -6.66
C GLN A 31 -6.77 11.21 -6.63
N MET A 32 -7.19 10.80 -5.43
CA MET A 32 -7.92 9.54 -5.20
C MET A 32 -9.44 9.69 -5.31
N TYR A 33 -9.93 10.88 -5.68
CA TYR A 33 -11.35 11.20 -5.80
C TYR A 33 -11.65 11.90 -7.14
N PRO A 34 -12.92 11.91 -7.60
CA PRO A 34 -13.34 12.63 -8.80
C PRO A 34 -13.12 14.14 -8.73
N ASP A 35 -12.96 14.79 -9.88
CA ASP A 35 -12.87 16.25 -9.93
C ASP A 35 -14.20 16.89 -9.53
N GLY A 36 -14.14 17.90 -8.66
CA GLY A 36 -15.33 18.53 -8.09
C GLY A 36 -16.03 17.73 -7.00
N ALA A 37 -15.39 16.68 -6.46
CA ALA A 37 -15.92 15.89 -5.36
C ALA A 37 -16.27 16.77 -4.14
N THR A 38 -17.43 16.49 -3.54
CA THR A 38 -17.83 17.11 -2.27
C THR A 38 -16.92 16.65 -1.12
N PRO A 39 -16.86 17.36 0.03
CA PRO A 39 -16.07 16.91 1.17
C PRO A 39 -16.39 15.49 1.64
N GLU A 40 -17.68 15.11 1.61
CA GLU A 40 -18.13 13.75 1.93
C GLU A 40 -17.54 12.72 0.96
N GLU A 41 -17.56 13.01 -0.34
CA GLU A 41 -17.01 12.13 -1.37
C GLU A 41 -15.49 12.03 -1.28
N ILE A 42 -14.80 13.14 -0.97
CA ILE A 42 -13.36 13.15 -0.72
C ILE A 42 -13.02 12.19 0.43
N THR A 43 -13.74 12.28 1.56
CA THR A 43 -13.53 11.37 2.69
C THR A 43 -13.81 9.93 2.29
N ARG A 44 -14.95 9.67 1.63
CA ARG A 44 -15.33 8.33 1.17
C ARG A 44 -14.24 7.69 0.29
N HIS A 45 -13.76 8.42 -0.72
CA HIS A 45 -12.74 7.94 -1.65
C HIS A 45 -11.32 7.95 -1.08
N SER A 46 -11.09 8.60 0.06
CA SER A 46 -9.81 8.52 0.80
C SER A 46 -9.78 7.36 1.78
N MET A 47 -10.94 6.95 2.30
CA MET A 47 -11.07 5.73 3.12
C MET A 47 -11.02 4.47 2.25
N ASP A 48 -11.72 4.47 1.11
CA ASP A 48 -11.75 3.38 0.14
C ASP A 48 -11.18 3.83 -1.23
N LEU A 49 -10.01 3.29 -1.58
CA LEU A 49 -9.28 3.61 -2.80
C LEU A 49 -9.83 2.88 -4.04
N SER A 50 -10.97 2.17 -3.94
CA SER A 50 -11.57 1.42 -5.04
C SER A 50 -11.80 2.27 -6.29
N TYR A 51 -12.14 3.56 -6.15
CA TYR A 51 -12.25 4.47 -7.29
C TYR A 51 -10.90 4.68 -7.99
N ALA A 52 -9.82 4.89 -7.23
CA ALA A 52 -8.49 5.07 -7.78
C ALA A 52 -8.00 3.78 -8.46
N LEU A 53 -8.26 2.62 -7.86
CA LEU A 53 -7.95 1.32 -8.47
C LEU A 53 -8.71 1.11 -9.79
N GLU A 54 -10.00 1.43 -9.83
CA GLU A 54 -10.80 1.35 -11.06
C GLU A 54 -10.24 2.26 -12.16
N LYS A 55 -9.79 3.47 -11.80
CA LYS A 55 -9.16 4.40 -12.73
C LYS A 55 -7.86 3.82 -13.30
N VAL A 56 -7.02 3.20 -12.47
CA VAL A 56 -5.79 2.53 -12.94
C VAL A 56 -6.11 1.38 -13.89
N ILE A 57 -7.06 0.51 -13.50
CA ILE A 57 -7.47 -0.64 -14.32
C ILE A 57 -8.05 -0.20 -15.65
N SER A 58 -9.00 0.74 -15.64
CA SER A 58 -9.66 1.20 -16.87
C SER A 58 -8.71 1.90 -17.85
N GLN A 59 -7.67 2.59 -17.36
CA GLN A 59 -6.73 3.32 -18.21
C GLN A 59 -5.66 2.45 -18.87
N ARG A 60 -5.18 1.40 -18.17
CA ARG A 60 -4.00 0.62 -18.63
C ARG A 60 -4.21 -0.89 -18.68
N TYR A 61 -5.20 -1.43 -17.98
CA TYR A 61 -5.40 -2.86 -17.78
C TYR A 61 -6.83 -3.30 -18.08
N SER A 62 -7.54 -2.56 -18.93
CA SER A 62 -8.96 -2.77 -19.23
C SER A 62 -9.25 -4.14 -19.82
N SER A 63 -8.27 -4.73 -20.52
CA SER A 63 -8.37 -6.08 -21.10
C SER A 63 -8.15 -7.18 -20.07
N SER A 64 -7.32 -6.94 -19.05
CA SER A 64 -6.98 -7.92 -18.02
C SER A 64 -6.51 -7.23 -16.74
N PRO A 65 -7.37 -7.09 -15.71
CA PRO A 65 -6.97 -6.52 -14.42
C PRO A 65 -5.80 -7.25 -13.74
N LEU A 66 -5.58 -8.54 -14.07
CA LEU A 66 -4.48 -9.34 -13.55
C LEU A 66 -3.10 -8.82 -13.98
N GLU A 67 -3.00 -8.10 -15.11
CA GLU A 67 -1.74 -7.50 -15.57
C GLU A 67 -1.23 -6.43 -14.59
N LEU A 68 -2.09 -5.86 -13.75
CA LEU A 68 -1.68 -5.00 -12.64
C LEU A 68 -0.73 -5.72 -11.67
N LEU A 69 -0.93 -7.03 -11.45
CA LEU A 69 -0.01 -7.84 -10.64
C LEU A 69 1.32 -8.08 -11.33
N ALA A 70 1.35 -8.09 -12.68
CA ALA A 70 2.60 -8.18 -13.42
C ALA A 70 3.43 -6.91 -13.21
N GLU A 71 2.81 -5.73 -13.27
CA GLU A 71 3.50 -4.47 -12.96
C GLU A 71 3.96 -4.42 -11.48
N LEU A 72 3.13 -4.89 -10.55
CA LEU A 72 3.51 -4.99 -9.13
C LEU A 72 4.73 -5.90 -8.93
N GLN A 73 4.78 -7.05 -9.58
CA GLN A 73 5.91 -7.97 -9.52
C GLN A 73 7.16 -7.39 -10.18
N PHE A 74 7.00 -6.76 -11.33
CA PHE A 74 8.10 -6.11 -12.03
C PHE A 74 8.72 -4.99 -11.20
N ALA A 75 7.89 -4.13 -10.58
CA ALA A 75 8.35 -3.10 -9.65
C ALA A 75 9.14 -3.70 -8.47
N PHE A 76 8.65 -4.78 -7.87
CA PHE A 76 9.34 -5.50 -6.80
C PHE A 76 10.72 -6.03 -7.23
N VAL A 77 10.82 -6.62 -8.43
CA VAL A 77 12.10 -7.15 -8.94
C VAL A 77 13.09 -6.02 -9.22
N CYS A 78 12.65 -4.93 -9.86
CA CYS A 78 13.48 -3.75 -10.11
C CYS A 78 13.95 -3.08 -8.81
N PHE A 79 13.09 -3.08 -7.79
CA PHE A 79 13.43 -2.63 -6.45
C PHE A 79 14.50 -3.53 -5.81
N LEU A 80 14.23 -4.83 -5.70
CA LEU A 80 15.06 -5.74 -4.90
C LEU A 80 16.41 -6.04 -5.56
N ILE A 81 16.41 -6.30 -6.87
CA ILE A 81 17.62 -6.70 -7.61
C ILE A 81 18.31 -5.48 -8.21
N GLY A 82 17.53 -4.54 -8.74
CA GLY A 82 18.06 -3.35 -9.40
C GLY A 82 18.39 -2.20 -8.45
N SER A 83 18.01 -2.32 -7.17
CA SER A 83 18.13 -1.25 -6.16
C SER A 83 17.53 0.08 -6.64
N VAL A 84 16.48 0.01 -7.48
CA VAL A 84 15.83 1.18 -8.06
C VAL A 84 14.81 1.74 -7.07
N TYR A 85 15.11 2.88 -6.47
CA TYR A 85 14.23 3.52 -5.49
C TYR A 85 12.85 3.89 -6.07
N ASP A 86 12.79 4.38 -7.31
CA ASP A 86 11.50 4.69 -7.95
C ASP A 86 10.60 3.44 -8.07
N ALA A 87 11.19 2.25 -8.23
CA ALA A 87 10.46 1.00 -8.28
C ALA A 87 9.92 0.58 -6.89
N PHE A 88 10.66 0.90 -5.82
CA PHE A 88 10.17 0.73 -4.45
C PHE A 88 8.95 1.60 -4.18
N GLU A 89 9.04 2.89 -4.50
CA GLU A 89 7.94 3.84 -4.30
C GLU A 89 6.73 3.45 -5.16
N HIS A 90 6.95 2.96 -6.38
CA HIS A 90 5.87 2.45 -7.21
C HIS A 90 5.21 1.19 -6.63
N TRP A 91 6.02 0.22 -6.17
CA TRP A 91 5.53 -1.00 -5.50
C TRP A 91 4.70 -0.64 -4.25
N LYS A 92 5.20 0.27 -3.40
CA LYS A 92 4.48 0.80 -2.23
C LYS A 92 3.12 1.39 -2.60
N ARG A 93 3.10 2.28 -3.59
CA ARG A 93 1.87 2.96 -4.02
C ARG A 93 0.85 1.99 -4.60
N LEU A 94 1.29 1.02 -5.41
CA LEU A 94 0.42 -0.04 -5.93
C LEU A 94 -0.17 -0.90 -4.82
N LEU A 95 0.66 -1.33 -3.86
CA LEU A 95 0.18 -2.07 -2.69
C LEU A 95 -0.85 -1.28 -1.89
N ASN A 96 -0.59 -0.01 -1.61
CA ASN A 96 -1.51 0.85 -0.89
C ASN A 96 -2.88 0.95 -1.60
N ILE A 97 -2.90 1.15 -2.92
CA ILE A 97 -4.15 1.19 -3.71
C ILE A 97 -4.86 -0.16 -3.64
N LEU A 98 -4.16 -1.27 -3.92
CA LEU A 98 -4.76 -2.60 -3.92
C LEU A 98 -5.34 -2.99 -2.55
N CYS A 99 -4.60 -2.72 -1.48
CA CYS A 99 -4.94 -3.15 -0.13
C CYS A 99 -6.02 -2.30 0.55
N ARG A 100 -6.22 -1.05 0.12
CA ARG A 100 -7.25 -0.14 0.67
C ARG A 100 -8.47 0.01 -0.24
N SER A 101 -8.66 -0.91 -1.19
CA SER A 101 -9.79 -0.88 -2.13
C SER A 101 -10.85 -1.91 -1.74
N GLU A 102 -11.64 -1.63 -0.70
CA GLU A 102 -12.59 -2.59 -0.11
C GLU A 102 -13.67 -3.02 -1.11
N ALA A 103 -14.35 -2.07 -1.76
CA ALA A 103 -15.38 -2.38 -2.75
C ALA A 103 -14.81 -3.18 -3.95
N ALA A 104 -13.54 -2.98 -4.30
CA ALA A 104 -12.87 -3.72 -5.37
C ALA A 104 -12.59 -5.19 -5.02
N VAL A 105 -12.46 -5.54 -3.73
CA VAL A 105 -12.21 -6.92 -3.28
C VAL A 105 -13.31 -7.87 -3.76
N ALA A 106 -14.56 -7.44 -3.63
CA ALA A 106 -15.72 -8.23 -4.07
C ALA A 106 -15.79 -8.34 -5.60
N LYS A 107 -15.42 -7.28 -6.32
CA LYS A 107 -15.48 -7.20 -7.79
C LYS A 107 -14.37 -7.99 -8.47
N TYR A 108 -13.13 -7.90 -7.99
CA TYR A 108 -11.94 -8.48 -8.62
C TYR A 108 -11.38 -9.67 -7.84
N ARG A 109 -12.25 -10.61 -7.45
CA ARG A 109 -11.87 -11.75 -6.59
C ARG A 109 -10.58 -12.46 -7.00
N GLU A 110 -10.44 -12.78 -8.29
CA GLU A 110 -9.27 -13.48 -8.81
C GLU A 110 -7.98 -12.66 -8.64
N LEU A 111 -8.05 -11.34 -8.85
CA LEU A 111 -6.94 -10.42 -8.62
C LEU A 111 -6.46 -10.50 -7.17
N TYR A 112 -7.38 -10.46 -6.21
CA TYR A 112 -7.07 -10.48 -4.78
C TYR A 112 -6.55 -11.85 -4.30
N ILE A 113 -7.09 -12.96 -4.82
CA ILE A 113 -6.56 -14.30 -4.55
C ILE A 113 -5.11 -14.41 -5.04
N ASN A 114 -4.83 -13.91 -6.24
CA ASN A 114 -3.48 -13.92 -6.81
C ASN A 114 -2.56 -12.92 -6.11
N LEU A 115 -3.06 -11.76 -5.68
CA LEU A 115 -2.29 -10.79 -4.89
C LEU A 115 -1.73 -11.42 -3.61
N ILE A 116 -2.52 -12.21 -2.89
CA ILE A 116 -2.04 -12.94 -1.70
C ILE A 116 -0.90 -13.90 -2.08
N SER A 117 -1.03 -14.63 -3.19
CA SER A 117 0.03 -15.52 -3.66
C SER A 117 1.30 -14.71 -4.00
N VAL A 118 1.17 -13.59 -4.68
CA VAL A 118 2.30 -12.71 -5.05
C VAL A 118 3.01 -12.20 -3.79
N LEU A 119 2.26 -11.63 -2.86
CA LEU A 119 2.80 -11.09 -1.61
C LEU A 119 3.48 -12.17 -0.76
N TYR A 120 2.90 -13.36 -0.67
CA TYR A 120 3.50 -14.47 0.04
C TYR A 120 4.90 -14.80 -0.48
N HIS A 121 5.09 -14.88 -1.80
CA HIS A 121 6.39 -15.17 -2.39
C HIS A 121 7.32 -13.96 -2.30
N GLN A 122 6.85 -12.75 -2.61
CA GLN A 122 7.67 -11.53 -2.52
C GLN A 122 8.28 -11.33 -1.14
N LEU A 123 7.47 -11.39 -0.08
CA LEU A 123 7.95 -11.29 1.31
C LEU A 123 8.86 -12.47 1.70
N GLY A 124 8.79 -13.58 0.97
CA GLY A 124 9.70 -14.71 1.10
C GLY A 124 11.12 -14.42 0.60
N GLU A 125 11.24 -13.60 -0.45
CA GLU A 125 12.50 -13.31 -1.14
C GLU A 125 13.25 -12.10 -0.57
N ILE A 126 12.62 -11.29 0.29
CA ILE A 126 13.28 -10.12 0.88
C ILE A 126 14.37 -10.58 1.87
N PRO A 127 15.64 -10.20 1.68
CA PRO A 127 16.72 -10.45 2.64
C PRO A 127 16.44 -9.83 4.00
N ALA A 128 16.86 -10.49 5.08
CA ALA A 128 16.51 -10.08 6.44
C ALA A 128 17.00 -8.68 6.83
N ASP A 129 18.19 -8.30 6.37
CA ASP A 129 18.78 -6.98 6.52
C ASP A 129 17.97 -5.91 5.79
N PHE A 130 17.59 -6.18 4.54
CA PHE A 130 16.78 -5.26 3.75
C PHE A 130 15.34 -5.13 4.28
N PHE A 131 14.81 -6.22 4.83
CA PHE A 131 13.48 -6.23 5.45
C PHE A 131 13.41 -5.26 6.62
N VAL A 132 14.47 -5.19 7.44
CA VAL A 132 14.57 -4.22 8.54
C VAL A 132 14.41 -2.81 7.99
N ASP A 133 15.15 -2.42 6.95
CA ASP A 133 15.05 -1.06 6.39
C ASP A 133 13.64 -0.73 5.87
N ILE A 134 12.98 -1.69 5.22
CA ILE A 134 11.61 -1.55 4.71
C ILE A 134 10.59 -1.35 5.83
N VAL A 135 10.79 -1.98 6.99
CA VAL A 135 9.83 -1.96 8.12
C VAL A 135 10.19 -0.97 9.22
N SER A 136 11.43 -0.44 9.24
CA SER A 136 11.93 0.43 10.31
C SER A 136 11.51 1.89 10.17
N GLN A 137 11.24 2.36 8.95
CA GLN A 137 10.84 3.74 8.67
C GLN A 137 9.37 3.81 8.25
N ASP A 138 8.47 3.85 9.25
CA ASP A 138 7.03 3.69 9.07
C ASP A 138 6.71 2.36 8.39
N ASN A 139 6.45 1.31 9.16
CA ASN A 139 6.17 -0.04 8.65
C ASN A 139 4.89 -0.07 7.80
N PHE A 140 5.00 0.43 6.57
CA PHE A 140 3.90 0.61 5.66
C PHE A 140 3.35 -0.75 5.28
N LEU A 141 4.19 -1.81 5.26
CA LEU A 141 3.75 -3.16 4.97
C LEU A 141 2.78 -3.67 6.02
N THR A 142 3.11 -3.56 7.31
CA THR A 142 2.22 -4.03 8.37
C THR A 142 0.90 -3.26 8.36
N SER A 143 0.94 -1.93 8.28
CA SER A 143 -0.29 -1.11 8.24
C SER A 143 -1.13 -1.35 6.98
N THR A 144 -0.50 -1.44 5.80
CA THR A 144 -1.20 -1.72 4.53
C THR A 144 -1.84 -3.11 4.55
N LEU A 145 -1.12 -4.11 5.04
CA LEU A 145 -1.62 -5.49 5.15
C LEU A 145 -2.69 -5.63 6.24
N GLN A 146 -2.61 -4.87 7.33
CA GLN A 146 -3.67 -4.81 8.33
C GLN A 146 -4.99 -4.37 7.71
N VAL A 147 -4.98 -3.25 6.95
CA VAL A 147 -6.18 -2.78 6.23
C VAL A 147 -6.65 -3.83 5.21
N PHE A 148 -5.72 -4.43 4.46
CA PHE A 148 -6.04 -5.51 3.54
C PHE A 148 -6.78 -6.67 4.21
N PHE A 149 -6.31 -7.14 5.37
CA PHE A 149 -6.96 -8.23 6.09
C PHE A 149 -8.34 -7.83 6.59
N SER A 150 -8.53 -6.59 7.06
CA SER A 150 -9.85 -6.08 7.43
C SER A 150 -10.81 -6.11 6.22
N CYS A 151 -10.37 -5.65 5.05
CA CYS A 151 -11.19 -5.68 3.83
C CYS A 151 -11.44 -7.12 3.33
N ALA A 152 -10.41 -7.97 3.28
CA ALA A 152 -10.47 -9.32 2.72
C ALA A 152 -11.16 -10.35 3.64
N CYS A 153 -11.26 -10.05 4.93
CA CYS A 153 -12.00 -10.87 5.90
C CYS A 153 -13.41 -10.32 6.17
N SER A 154 -13.78 -9.18 5.59
CA SER A 154 -15.13 -8.61 5.69
C SER A 154 -16.21 -9.56 5.16
N ALA A 155 -17.46 -9.35 5.57
CA ALA A 155 -18.59 -10.17 5.14
C ALA A 155 -18.84 -10.15 3.62
N ALA A 156 -18.32 -9.14 2.92
CA ALA A 156 -18.43 -9.01 1.47
C ALA A 156 -17.44 -9.91 0.70
N ALA A 157 -16.44 -10.47 1.38
CA ALA A 157 -15.40 -11.27 0.74
C ALA A 157 -15.83 -12.73 0.51
N ASP A 158 -15.37 -13.30 -0.60
CA ASP A 158 -15.59 -14.71 -0.93
C ASP A 158 -14.97 -15.65 0.10
N GLY A 159 -15.63 -16.80 0.35
CA GLY A 159 -15.17 -17.76 1.35
C GLY A 159 -13.77 -18.34 1.09
N ALA A 160 -13.36 -18.49 -0.17
CA ALA A 160 -12.01 -18.95 -0.51
C ALA A 160 -10.97 -17.84 -0.32
N LEU A 161 -11.28 -16.61 -0.72
CA LEU A 161 -10.42 -15.45 -0.50
C LEU A 161 -10.18 -15.22 1.00
N ARG A 162 -11.24 -15.20 1.82
CA ARG A 162 -11.14 -15.02 3.27
C ARG A 162 -10.25 -16.08 3.91
N LYS A 163 -10.48 -17.37 3.62
CA LYS A 163 -9.65 -18.47 4.13
C LYS A 163 -8.17 -18.33 3.72
N LYS A 164 -7.91 -17.84 2.51
CA LYS A 164 -6.54 -17.61 2.02
C LYS A 164 -5.90 -16.42 2.74
N ALA A 165 -6.66 -15.34 2.96
CA ALA A 165 -6.22 -14.16 3.69
C ALA A 165 -5.89 -14.49 5.16
N GLU A 166 -6.76 -15.23 5.86
CA GLU A 166 -6.52 -15.70 7.23
C GLU A 166 -5.25 -16.55 7.35
N LYS A 167 -5.05 -17.50 6.43
CA LYS A 167 -3.83 -18.31 6.38
C LYS A 167 -2.59 -17.45 6.14
N PHE A 168 -2.70 -16.46 5.26
CA PHE A 168 -1.61 -15.54 4.97
C PHE A 168 -1.28 -14.66 6.18
N LYS A 169 -2.29 -14.08 6.84
CA LYS A 169 -2.17 -13.33 8.10
C LYS A 169 -1.43 -14.16 9.15
N ALA A 170 -1.90 -15.38 9.41
CA ALA A 170 -1.28 -16.29 10.38
C ALA A 170 0.18 -16.64 10.03
N HIS A 171 0.49 -16.81 8.73
CA HIS A 171 1.85 -17.04 8.27
C HIS A 171 2.76 -15.85 8.59
N LEU A 172 2.32 -14.64 8.26
CA LEU A 172 3.09 -13.41 8.49
C LEU A 172 3.30 -13.15 9.99
N THR A 173 2.27 -13.30 10.81
CA THR A 173 2.39 -13.19 12.28
C THR A 173 3.38 -14.20 12.83
N LYS A 174 3.36 -15.46 12.34
CA LYS A 174 4.30 -16.48 12.80
C LYS A 174 5.74 -16.18 12.38
N LYS A 175 5.95 -15.82 11.11
CA LYS A 175 7.26 -15.64 10.47
C LYS A 175 7.94 -14.34 10.88
N PHE A 176 7.22 -13.23 10.86
CA PHE A 176 7.75 -11.87 11.07
C PHE A 176 7.39 -11.27 12.43
N LYS A 177 6.60 -11.97 13.25
CA LYS A 177 6.12 -11.48 14.56
C LYS A 177 5.29 -10.20 14.46
N TRP A 178 4.67 -9.96 13.31
CA TRP A 178 3.77 -8.83 13.11
C TRP A 178 2.42 -9.07 13.79
N ASP A 179 1.97 -8.04 14.50
CA ASP A 179 0.61 -7.96 15.03
C ASP A 179 -0.25 -7.16 14.05
N PHE A 180 -1.39 -7.74 13.69
CA PHE A 180 -2.39 -7.14 12.80
C PHE A 180 -3.74 -6.95 13.49
N GLU A 181 -3.84 -7.28 14.79
CA GLU A 181 -5.00 -7.03 15.63
C GLU A 181 -4.80 -5.82 16.56
N ALA A 182 -3.55 -5.38 16.74
CA ALA A 182 -3.24 -4.19 17.51
C ALA A 182 -3.85 -2.93 16.86
N GLU A 183 -4.60 -2.17 17.64
CA GLU A 183 -5.02 -0.82 17.27
C GLU A 183 -3.79 0.10 17.32
N PRO A 184 -3.56 0.93 16.30
CA PRO A 184 -2.48 1.93 16.35
C PRO A 184 -2.69 2.87 17.54
N GLU A 185 -1.64 3.18 18.30
CA GLU A 185 -1.75 4.08 19.46
C GLU A 185 -2.26 5.47 19.06
N ASP A 186 -1.97 5.92 17.83
CA ASP A 186 -2.48 7.18 17.28
C ASP A 186 -4.00 7.21 17.06
N CYS A 187 -4.65 6.04 17.08
CA CYS A 187 -6.11 5.90 17.02
C CYS A 187 -6.74 5.78 18.42
N ALA A 188 -5.96 5.76 19.50
CA ALA A 188 -6.49 5.70 20.85
C ALA A 188 -7.17 7.03 21.22
N PRO A 189 -8.33 6.99 21.91
CA PRO A 189 -8.98 8.20 22.38
C PRO A 189 -8.07 8.93 23.38
N VAL A 190 -7.97 10.26 23.23
CA VAL A 190 -7.28 11.10 24.22
C VAL A 190 -8.07 11.04 25.53
N VAL A 191 -7.49 10.39 26.54
CA VAL A 191 -8.08 10.32 27.88
C VAL A 191 -7.94 11.69 28.54
N VAL A 192 -9.06 12.39 28.71
CA VAL A 192 -9.11 13.66 29.43
C VAL A 192 -9.50 13.37 30.87
N GLU A 193 -8.60 13.68 31.81
CA GLU A 193 -8.95 13.67 33.24
C GLU A 193 -9.99 14.77 33.50
N LEU A 194 -11.20 14.37 33.89
CA LEU A 194 -12.22 15.32 34.28
C LEU A 194 -11.81 15.96 35.62
N PRO A 195 -11.87 17.30 35.75
CA PRO A 195 -11.63 17.96 37.03
C PRO A 195 -12.61 17.40 38.07
N GLY A 196 -12.07 16.98 39.23
CA GLY A 196 -12.80 16.19 40.22
C GLY A 196 -14.15 16.80 40.60
N GLY A 197 -15.24 16.07 40.32
CA GLY A 197 -16.59 16.46 40.74
C GLY A 197 -17.74 16.13 39.79
N LEU A 198 -17.47 15.72 38.54
CA LEU A 198 -18.52 15.29 37.62
C LEU A 198 -18.73 13.77 37.73
N GLN A 199 -19.73 13.37 38.51
CA GLN A 199 -20.35 12.06 38.36
C GLN A 199 -21.12 12.05 37.05
N LEU A 200 -20.82 11.09 36.18
CA LEU A 200 -21.65 10.76 35.02
C LEU A 200 -22.83 9.93 35.55
N ASP A 201 -24.04 10.48 35.46
CA ASP A 201 -25.29 9.75 35.71
C ASP A 201 -25.47 8.60 34.69
#